data_AF-A0A2H5Q937-F1
#
_entry.id   AF-A0A2H5Q937-F1
#
_cell.length_a   1.000
_cell.length_b   1.000
_cell.length_c   1.000
_cell.angle_alpha   90.00
_cell.angle_beta   90.00
_cell.angle_gamma   90.00
#
_symmetry.space_group_name_H-M   'P 1'
#
loop_
_entity.id
_entity.type
_entity.pdbx_description
1 polymer ?
#
loop_
_entity_poly.entity_id
_entity_poly.type
_entity_poly.pdbx_seq_one_letter_code
_entity_poly.pdbx_strand_id
1 'polypeptide(L)' 'MGAGAMPKLESLIVNPCAYLRKLPEELWCIKSLRKLDLHWPQTELRQRLRTFEDMEWRYDIQLYPYGI' A
#
# COMPACT_ATOMS: atom_id res chain seq x y z
N MET A 1 -23.48 -6.88 9.79
CA MET A 1 -22.05 -6.87 9.42
C MET A 1 -21.87 -5.78 8.39
N GLY A 2 -21.37 -4.61 8.80
CA GLY A 2 -21.20 -3.47 7.89
C GLY A 2 -20.22 -3.82 6.78
N ALA A 3 -20.50 -3.38 5.55
CA ALA A 3 -19.51 -3.40 4.49
C ALA A 3 -18.24 -2.75 5.06
N GLY A 4 -17.08 -3.43 4.97
CA GLY A 4 -15.82 -2.93 5.53
C GLY A 4 -15.58 -1.47 5.16
N ALA A 5 -14.82 -0.72 5.97
CA ALA A 5 -14.80 0.75 6.02
C ALA A 5 -14.74 1.47 4.65
N MET A 6 -14.18 0.84 3.61
CA MET A 6 -14.05 1.41 2.27
C MET A 6 -14.32 0.34 1.19
N PRO A 7 -15.59 -0.04 0.93
CA PRO A 7 -15.89 -1.19 0.07
C PRO A 7 -15.63 -0.92 -1.43
N LYS A 8 -15.42 0.33 -1.82
CA LYS A 8 -15.18 0.75 -3.21
C LYS A 8 -13.77 1.34 -3.44
N LEU A 9 -12.89 1.29 -2.45
CA LEU A 9 -11.54 1.85 -2.62
C LEU A 9 -10.71 0.88 -3.47
N GLU A 10 -10.40 1.29 -4.70
CA GLU A 10 -9.65 0.48 -5.66
C GLU A 10 -8.19 0.91 -5.80
N SER A 11 -7.89 2.19 -5.58
CA SER A 11 -6.54 2.76 -5.69
C SER A 11 -6.25 3.67 -4.50
N LEU A 12 -5.09 3.46 -3.88
CA LEU A 12 -4.55 4.33 -2.83
C LEU A 12 -3.18 4.85 -3.27
N ILE A 13 -3.00 6.17 -3.19
CA ILE A 13 -1.72 6.84 -3.48
C ILE A 13 -1.29 7.61 -2.23
N VAL A 14 -0.05 7.40 -1.78
CA VAL A 14 0.54 8.17 -0.67
C VAL A 14 1.78 8.90 -1.16
N ASN A 15 1.71 10.24 -1.15
CA ASN A 15 2.79 11.11 -1.63
C ASN A 15 2.90 12.41 -0.80
N PRO A 16 4.07 12.73 -0.19
CA PRO A 16 5.23 11.86 0.03
C PRO A 16 5.02 10.94 1.24
N CYS A 17 5.58 9.72 1.20
CA CYS A 17 5.55 8.74 2.29
C CYS A 17 6.92 8.51 2.95
N ALA A 18 7.80 9.50 2.89
CA ALA A 18 9.19 9.44 3.39
C ALA A 18 9.34 9.10 4.88
N TYR A 19 8.35 9.45 5.69
CA TYR A 19 8.35 9.18 7.14
C TYR A 19 7.39 8.06 7.54
N LEU A 20 6.70 7.47 6.56
CA LEU A 20 5.74 6.41 6.83
C LEU A 20 6.51 5.10 7.08
N ARG A 21 6.49 4.63 8.32
CA ARG A 21 7.18 3.39 8.73
C ARG A 21 6.38 2.13 8.43
N LYS A 22 5.05 2.24 8.47
CA LYS A 22 4.13 1.12 8.24
C LYS A 22 2.83 1.61 7.62
N LEU A 23 2.21 0.75 6.83
CA LEU A 23 0.80 0.87 6.47
C LEU A 23 -0.06 0.17 7.53
N PRO A 24 -1.29 0.64 7.75
CA PRO A 24 -2.25 -0.06 8.61
C PRO A 24 -2.57 -1.43 8.01
N GLU A 25 -2.64 -2.47 8.84
CA GLU A 25 -2.93 -3.84 8.40
C GLU A 25 -4.35 -3.95 7.84
N GLU A 26 -5.25 -3.09 8.30
CA GLU A 26 -6.62 -2.97 7.86
C GLU A 26 -6.72 -2.58 6.38
N LEU A 27 -5.67 -1.97 5.81
CA LEU A 27 -5.60 -1.68 4.38
C LEU A 27 -5.68 -2.96 3.54
N TRP A 28 -5.08 -4.05 4.03
CA TRP A 28 -5.07 -5.36 3.39
C TRP A 28 -6.44 -6.07 3.50
N CYS A 29 -7.29 -5.65 4.45
CA CYS A 29 -8.65 -6.15 4.56
C CYS A 29 -9.60 -5.55 3.50
N ILE A 30 -9.17 -4.52 2.77
CA ILE A 30 -9.97 -3.87 1.73
C ILE A 30 -9.97 -4.71 0.45
N LYS A 31 -10.99 -5.56 0.30
CA LYS A 31 -11.10 -6.49 -0.83
C LYS A 31 -11.14 -5.83 -2.21
N SER A 32 -11.60 -4.59 -2.31
CA SER A 32 -11.65 -3.85 -3.57
C SER A 32 -10.33 -3.19 -3.94
N LEU A 33 -9.39 -3.06 -3.01
CA LEU A 33 -8.12 -2.41 -3.29
C LEU A 33 -7.33 -3.25 -4.29
N ARG A 34 -6.87 -2.61 -5.36
CA ARG A 34 -6.11 -3.21 -6.46
C ARG A 34 -4.78 -2.52 -6.67
N LYS A 35 -4.69 -1.22 -6.39
CA LYS A 35 -3.49 -0.42 -6.64
C LYS A 35 -3.02 0.31 -5.40
N LEU A 36 -1.73 0.26 -5.12
CA LEU A 36 -1.07 0.99 -4.05
C LEU A 36 0.20 1.67 -4.57
N ASP A 37 0.16 3.00 -4.65
CA ASP A 37 1.30 3.80 -5.09
C ASP A 37 1.92 4.52 -3.89
N LEU A 38 3.22 4.32 -3.67
CA LEU A 38 3.95 4.94 -2.57
C LEU A 38 5.11 5.75 -3.11
N HIS A 39 5.06 7.05 -2.87
CA HIS A 39 6.08 7.98 -3.32
C HIS A 39 7.06 8.27 -2.19
N TRP A 40 8.32 7.94 -2.44
CA TRP A 40 9.45 8.12 -1.54
C TRP A 40 9.36 7.28 -0.26
N PRO A 41 8.98 5.99 -0.30
CA PRO A 41 8.89 5.19 0.92
C PRO A 41 10.26 4.94 1.54
N GLN A 42 10.32 5.00 2.86
CA GLN A 42 11.48 4.58 3.66
C GLN A 42 11.86 3.12 3.35
N THR A 43 13.15 2.80 3.40
CA THR A 43 13.70 1.45 3.18
C THR A 43 12.98 0.35 3.97
N GLU A 44 12.66 0.60 5.25
CA GLU A 44 11.95 -0.35 6.11
C GLU A 44 10.53 -0.66 5.58
N LEU A 45 9.79 0.37 5.17
CA LEU A 45 8.47 0.19 4.56
C LEU A 45 8.58 -0.59 3.24
N ARG A 46 9.58 -0.28 2.40
CA ARG A 46 9.85 -1.03 1.15
C ARG A 46 10.12 -2.51 1.41
N GLN A 47 10.94 -2.83 2.42
CA GLN A 47 11.26 -4.21 2.76
C GLN A 47 10.02 -4.98 3.23
N ARG A 48 9.20 -4.35 4.07
CA ARG A 48 7.94 -4.96 4.54
C ARG A 48 6.97 -5.23 3.38
N LEU A 49 6.85 -4.30 2.44
CA LEU A 49 5.95 -4.44 1.29
C LEU A 49 6.33 -5.60 0.38
N ARG A 50 7.63 -5.84 0.17
CA ARG A 50 8.09 -7.02 -0.59
C ARG A 50 7.62 -8.33 0.05
N THR A 51 7.62 -8.42 1.38
CA THR A 51 7.10 -9.60 2.09
C THR A 51 5.60 -9.80 1.85
N PHE A 52 4.84 -8.72 1.66
CA PHE A 52 3.40 -8.80 1.34
C PHE A 52 3.13 -9.09 -0.14
N GLU A 53 3.92 -8.54 -1.08
CA GLU A 53 3.84 -8.87 -2.52
C GLU A 53 3.98 -10.38 -2.75
N ASP A 54 4.89 -11.04 -2.04
CA ASP A 54 5.09 -12.48 -2.12
C ASP A 54 3.91 -13.30 -1.56
N MET A 55 3.10 -12.70 -0.66
CA MET A 55 1.97 -13.39 0.00
C MET A 55 0.64 -13.21 -0.72
N GLU A 56 0.43 -12.10 -1.43
CA GLU A 56 -0.80 -11.84 -2.19
C GLU A 56 -0.48 -11.20 -3.55
N TRP A 57 -0.53 -12.00 -4.62
CA TRP A 57 -0.50 -11.57 -6.04
C TRP A 57 -1.65 -10.63 -6.46
N ARG A 58 -2.41 -10.07 -5.49
CA ARG A 58 -3.68 -9.37 -5.69
C ARG A 58 -3.51 -7.87 -5.97
N TYR A 59 -2.38 -7.27 -5.57
CA TYR A 59 -2.16 -5.83 -5.59
C TYR A 59 -1.06 -5.44 -6.58
N ASP A 60 -1.32 -4.40 -7.38
CA ASP A 60 -0.31 -3.66 -8.14
C ASP A 60 0.31 -2.62 -7.22
N ILE A 61 1.49 -2.92 -6.68
CA ILE A 61 2.23 -2.06 -5.75
C ILE A 61 3.35 -1.34 -6.52
N GLN A 62 3.30 -0.01 -6.53
CA GLN A 62 4.27 0.83 -7.23
C GLN A 62 5.04 1.69 -6.24
N LEU A 63 6.37 1.55 -6.23
CA LEU A 63 7.26 2.28 -5.32
C LEU A 63 8.09 3.30 -6.10
N TYR A 64 7.85 4.59 -5.86
CA TYR A 64 8.56 5.67 -6.55
C TYR A 64 9.72 6.20 -5.68
N PRO A 65 10.97 6.23 -6.16
CA PRO A 65 12.11 6.82 -5.45
C PRO A 65 12.07 8.35 -5.41
N TYR A 66 12.89 8.95 -4.52
CA TYR A 66 13.05 10.39 -4.41
C TYR A 66 13.71 10.96 -5.67
N GLY A 67 13.05 11.95 -6.30
CA GLY A 67 13.53 12.64 -7.50
C GLY A 67 13.25 11.88 -8.80
N ILE A 68 12.35 12.43 -9.62
CA ILE A 68 12.35 12.31 -11.09
C ILE A 68 12.55 13.73 -11.60
#